data_AF-A0A933R5K0-F1
#
_entry.id   AF-A0A933R5K0-F1
#
_cell.length_a   1.000
_cell.length_b   1.000
_cell.length_c   1.000
_cell.angle_alpha   90.00
_cell.angle_beta   90.00
_cell.angle_gamma   90.00
#
_symmetry.space_group_name_H-M   'P 1'
#
loop_
_entity.id
_entity.type
_entity.pdbx_description
1 polymer ?
#
loop_
_entity_poly.entity_id
_entity_poly.type
_entity_poly.pdbx_seq_one_letter_code
_entity_poly.pdbx_strand_id
1 'polypeptide(L)'
;RDRVRVVGTLTAACPEADGHHYRSVIVSARPAAVSELDGSCAAVNSMDSLSGWISLVAAVLGPGERWTGPTVVTGAHVESLRALQDGRAEVAAIDSVTLWHVRRCRPELIDGLSIVGSGPLIPCVPLITSINTSDRRLAELRWALLDTVLDPLVEPAARAMCVNGFVSLDIEDYLTVLDLAPA
;
A
#
# COMPACT_ATOMS: atom_id res chain seq x y z
N ARG A 1 8.30 14.67 10.47
CA ARG A 1 9.29 13.71 11.03
C ARG A 1 9.22 13.71 12.57
N ASP A 2 8.97 14.85 13.24
CA ASP A 2 9.10 14.96 14.72
C ASP A 2 7.78 14.96 15.51
N ARG A 3 6.72 14.33 14.99
CA ARG A 3 5.39 14.34 15.63
C ARG A 3 5.04 13.04 16.35
N VAL A 4 5.76 11.97 16.04
CA VAL A 4 5.46 10.59 16.46
C VAL A 4 6.75 9.81 16.62
N ARG A 5 6.70 8.69 17.35
CA ARG A 5 7.75 7.66 17.31
C ARG A 5 7.26 6.47 16.51
N VAL A 6 8.11 5.93 15.65
CA VAL A 6 7.84 4.68 14.94
C VAL A 6 8.06 3.52 15.90
N VAL A 7 7.08 2.64 16.00
CA VAL A 7 7.16 1.38 16.75
C VAL A 7 7.76 0.30 15.85
N GLY A 8 7.26 0.21 14.62
CA GLY A 8 7.67 -0.77 13.62
C GLY A 8 6.57 -0.95 12.58
N THR A 9 6.52 -2.10 11.94
CA THR A 9 5.45 -2.44 11.00
C THR A 9 5.07 -3.91 11.10
N LEU A 10 3.83 -4.23 10.72
CA LEU A 10 3.40 -5.60 10.49
C LEU A 10 3.82 -6.02 9.08
N THR A 11 4.40 -7.21 8.95
CA THR A 11 4.78 -7.76 7.65
C THR A 11 3.59 -8.45 7.01
N ALA A 12 3.48 -8.31 5.69
CA ALA A 12 2.37 -8.86 4.92
C ALA A 12 2.73 -10.22 4.31
N ALA A 13 1.74 -11.11 4.23
CA ALA A 13 1.87 -12.44 3.62
C ALA A 13 1.51 -12.47 2.12
N CYS A 14 1.24 -11.33 1.50
CA CYS A 14 0.82 -11.26 0.11
C CYS A 14 2.01 -11.46 -0.86
N PRO A 15 1.77 -11.95 -2.09
CA PRO A 15 2.84 -12.22 -3.07
C PRO A 15 3.70 -11.00 -3.44
N GLU A 16 3.14 -9.80 -3.29
CA GLU A 16 3.80 -8.54 -3.62
C GLU A 16 4.55 -7.92 -2.42
N ALA A 17 4.62 -8.62 -1.28
CA ALA A 17 5.41 -8.24 -0.12
C ALA A 17 6.82 -8.88 -0.14
N ASP A 18 7.79 -8.16 0.39
CA ASP A 18 9.17 -8.64 0.61
C ASP A 18 9.70 -8.11 1.95
N GLY A 19 9.78 -9.00 2.94
CA GLY A 19 10.12 -8.64 4.32
C GLY A 19 9.15 -7.61 4.89
N HIS A 20 9.68 -6.44 5.29
CA HIS A 20 8.89 -5.32 5.80
C HIS A 20 8.48 -4.31 4.73
N HIS A 21 8.62 -4.67 3.46
CA HIS A 21 8.16 -3.87 2.33
C HIS A 21 6.97 -4.53 1.63
N TYR A 22 6.21 -3.70 0.93
CA TYR A 22 5.15 -4.10 0.02
C TYR A 22 5.13 -3.14 -1.17
N ARG A 23 4.35 -3.47 -2.20
CA ARG A 23 4.12 -2.58 -3.33
C ARG A 23 2.68 -2.65 -3.80
N SER A 24 2.23 -1.56 -4.39
CA SER A 24 0.95 -1.52 -5.08
C SER A 24 1.00 -2.31 -6.38
N VAL A 25 -0.15 -2.79 -6.82
CA VAL A 25 -0.35 -3.41 -8.13
C VAL A 25 -1.07 -2.42 -9.03
N ILE A 26 -0.55 -2.24 -10.24
CA ILE A 26 -1.16 -1.36 -11.24
C ILE A 26 -2.20 -2.17 -12.01
N VAL A 27 -3.45 -1.72 -11.93
CA VAL A 27 -4.61 -2.33 -12.54
C VAL A 27 -5.17 -1.39 -13.59
N SER A 28 -5.45 -1.90 -14.77
CA SER A 28 -5.96 -1.16 -15.92
C SER A 28 -7.28 -1.76 -16.41
N ALA A 29 -8.16 -0.92 -16.94
CA ALA A 29 -9.40 -1.34 -17.60
C ALA A 29 -9.16 -2.10 -18.91
N ARG A 30 -7.92 -2.05 -19.45
CA ARG A 30 -7.52 -2.74 -20.68
C ARG A 30 -6.08 -3.28 -20.58
N PRO A 31 -5.71 -4.30 -21.38
CA PRO A 31 -4.32 -4.69 -21.53
C PRO A 31 -3.49 -3.51 -22.07
N ALA A 32 -2.39 -3.21 -21.39
CA ALA A 32 -1.46 -2.14 -21.72
C ALA A 32 -0.12 -2.37 -21.02
N ALA A 33 0.97 -1.82 -21.55
CA ALA A 33 2.18 -1.60 -20.78
C ALA A 33 1.98 -0.42 -19.82
N VAL A 34 2.65 -0.44 -18.66
CA VAL A 34 2.51 0.62 -17.64
C VAL A 34 2.80 2.02 -18.21
N SER A 35 3.80 2.14 -19.09
CA SER A 35 4.16 3.41 -19.74
C SER A 35 3.10 3.96 -20.69
N GLU A 36 2.18 3.12 -21.18
CA GLU A 36 1.08 3.53 -22.06
C GLU A 36 -0.11 4.13 -21.30
N LEU A 37 -0.02 4.19 -19.96
CA LEU A 37 -1.07 4.71 -19.09
C LEU A 37 -0.88 6.18 -18.75
N ASP A 38 0.21 6.81 -19.19
CA ASP A 38 0.39 8.26 -19.07
C ASP A 38 -0.80 9.00 -19.73
N GLY A 39 -1.31 10.02 -19.04
CA GLY A 39 -2.47 10.81 -19.46
C GLY A 39 -3.83 10.12 -19.31
N SER A 40 -3.88 8.86 -18.89
CA SER A 40 -5.14 8.12 -18.68
C SER A 40 -5.96 8.71 -17.52
N CYS A 41 -7.25 8.42 -17.48
CA CYS A 41 -8.08 8.73 -16.32
C CYS A 41 -7.71 7.81 -15.13
N ALA A 42 -7.16 8.36 -14.05
CA ALA A 42 -6.75 7.58 -12.88
C ALA A 42 -7.84 7.56 -11.79
N ALA A 43 -8.15 6.37 -11.25
CA ALA A 43 -8.94 6.22 -10.03
C ALA A 43 -8.05 6.11 -8.79
N VAL A 44 -8.21 7.03 -7.85
CA VAL A 44 -7.34 7.17 -6.67
C VAL A 44 -8.17 7.14 -5.41
N ASN A 45 -7.77 6.37 -4.40
CA ASN A 45 -8.50 6.33 -3.13
C ASN A 45 -8.45 7.68 -2.42
N SER A 46 -7.29 8.32 -2.41
CA SER A 46 -7.09 9.69 -1.93
C SER A 46 -5.82 10.29 -2.53
N MET A 47 -5.72 11.63 -2.55
CA MET A 47 -4.56 12.34 -3.10
C MET A 47 -3.33 12.32 -2.17
N ASP A 48 -3.49 11.92 -0.91
CA ASP A 48 -2.43 11.72 0.06
C ASP A 48 -2.03 10.23 0.21
N SER A 49 -2.63 9.36 -0.59
CA SER A 49 -2.38 7.92 -0.54
C SER A 49 -1.01 7.55 -1.11
N LEU A 50 -0.14 7.00 -0.26
CA LEU A 50 1.14 6.47 -0.71
C LEU A 50 0.96 5.31 -1.70
N SER A 51 0.11 4.34 -1.36
CA SER A 51 -0.14 3.15 -2.19
C SER A 51 -0.99 3.44 -3.42
N GLY A 52 -2.00 4.29 -3.30
CA GLY A 52 -3.01 4.48 -4.36
C GLY A 52 -2.73 5.65 -5.29
N TRP A 53 -1.98 6.66 -4.85
CA TRP A 53 -1.65 7.83 -5.66
C TRP A 53 -0.16 7.92 -5.95
N ILE A 54 0.67 8.12 -4.92
CA ILE A 54 2.11 8.34 -5.10
C ILE A 54 2.76 7.16 -5.84
N SER A 55 2.42 5.92 -5.46
CA SER A 55 2.93 4.71 -6.13
C SER A 55 2.41 4.55 -7.57
N LEU A 56 1.21 5.06 -7.89
CA LEU A 56 0.70 5.05 -9.26
C LEU A 56 1.55 5.96 -10.14
N VAL A 57 1.74 7.20 -9.70
CA VAL A 57 2.54 8.21 -10.41
C VAL A 57 3.97 7.71 -10.59
N ALA A 58 4.58 7.19 -9.52
CA ALA A 58 5.93 6.63 -9.57
C ALA A 58 6.06 5.44 -10.53
N ALA A 59 5.03 4.59 -10.65
CA ALA A 59 5.05 3.44 -11.55
C ALA A 59 4.94 3.84 -13.02
N VAL A 60 4.08 4.82 -13.33
CA VAL A 60 3.74 5.20 -14.70
C VAL A 60 4.70 6.24 -15.27
N LEU A 61 5.03 7.26 -14.49
CA LEU A 61 5.82 8.42 -14.94
C LEU A 61 7.24 8.41 -14.37
N GLY A 62 7.40 7.87 -13.16
CA GLY A 62 8.65 7.91 -12.42
C GLY A 62 8.51 8.67 -11.10
N PRO A 63 9.44 8.47 -10.15
CA PRO A 63 9.40 9.11 -8.83
C PRO A 63 9.52 10.63 -8.95
N GLY A 64 8.73 11.37 -8.16
CA GLY A 64 8.73 12.84 -8.16
C GLY A 64 7.99 13.49 -9.33
N GLU A 65 7.54 12.72 -10.32
CA GLU A 65 6.79 13.24 -11.45
C GLU A 65 5.37 13.68 -11.07
N ARG A 66 4.73 14.45 -11.95
CA ARG A 66 3.37 14.95 -11.74
C ARG A 66 2.41 14.37 -12.76
N TRP A 67 1.36 13.72 -12.28
CA TRP A 67 0.26 13.25 -13.12
C TRP A 67 -0.46 14.42 -13.81
N THR A 68 -0.69 14.29 -15.12
CA THR A 68 -1.38 15.32 -15.91
C THR A 68 -2.74 14.87 -16.43
N GLY A 69 -3.03 13.57 -16.37
CA GLY A 69 -4.33 13.01 -16.77
C GLY A 69 -5.46 13.35 -15.79
N PRO A 70 -6.73 13.11 -16.18
CA PRO A 70 -7.87 13.24 -15.28
C PRO A 70 -7.73 12.31 -14.06
N THR A 71 -8.33 12.72 -12.94
CA THR A 71 -8.35 11.91 -11.70
C THR A 71 -9.76 11.82 -11.14
N VAL A 72 -10.13 10.63 -10.67
CA VAL A 72 -11.37 10.34 -9.95
C VAL A 72 -11.01 9.91 -8.53
N VAL A 73 -11.33 10.76 -7.55
CA VAL A 73 -11.14 10.42 -6.13
C VAL A 73 -12.28 9.52 -5.67
N THR A 74 -11.95 8.29 -5.31
CA THR A 74 -12.92 7.22 -5.03
C THR A 74 -13.13 6.94 -3.54
N GLY A 75 -12.22 7.39 -2.67
CA GLY A 75 -12.28 7.20 -1.22
C GLY A 75 -11.70 5.87 -0.71
N ALA A 76 -11.63 4.82 -1.55
CA ALA A 76 -11.07 3.52 -1.16
C ALA A 76 -10.56 2.72 -2.36
N HIS A 77 -9.58 1.84 -2.14
CA HIS A 77 -9.04 0.97 -3.19
C HIS A 77 -10.12 0.10 -3.87
N VAL A 78 -11.07 -0.43 -3.10
CA VAL A 78 -12.20 -1.19 -3.65
C VAL A 78 -13.11 -0.33 -4.54
N GLU A 79 -13.28 0.96 -4.23
CA GLU A 79 -14.04 1.89 -5.07
C GLU A 79 -13.24 2.30 -6.32
N SER A 80 -11.91 2.33 -6.24
CA SER A 80 -11.06 2.48 -7.43
C SER A 80 -11.22 1.31 -8.40
N LEU A 81 -11.26 0.07 -7.90
CA LEU A 81 -11.54 -1.09 -8.75
C LEU A 81 -12.91 -0.98 -9.44
N ARG A 82 -13.97 -0.60 -8.69
CA ARG A 82 -15.29 -0.37 -9.28
C ARG A 82 -15.28 0.75 -10.32
N ALA A 83 -14.51 1.81 -10.10
CA ALA A 83 -14.37 2.88 -11.08
C ALA A 83 -13.78 2.40 -12.40
N LEU A 84 -12.87 1.42 -12.37
CA LEU A 84 -12.36 0.77 -13.58
C LEU A 84 -13.45 -0.08 -14.25
N GLN A 85 -14.18 -0.89 -13.49
CA GLN A 85 -15.25 -1.75 -14.03
C GLN A 85 -16.40 -0.95 -14.65
N ASP A 86 -16.76 0.18 -14.04
CA ASP A 86 -17.81 1.07 -14.53
C ASP A 86 -17.36 1.94 -15.73
N GLY A 87 -16.09 1.86 -16.14
CA GLY A 87 -15.52 2.71 -17.20
C GLY A 87 -15.40 4.19 -16.80
N ARG A 88 -15.43 4.50 -15.51
CA ARG A 88 -15.24 5.86 -14.98
C ARG A 88 -13.76 6.26 -14.89
N ALA A 89 -12.87 5.29 -14.91
CA ALA A 89 -11.43 5.46 -14.93
C ALA A 89 -10.78 4.31 -15.72
N GLU A 90 -9.51 4.50 -16.08
CA GLU A 90 -8.76 3.60 -16.94
C GLU A 90 -7.61 2.91 -16.19
N VAL A 91 -7.09 3.52 -15.13
CA VAL A 91 -5.98 2.97 -14.32
C VAL A 91 -6.15 3.24 -12.83
N ALA A 92 -5.70 2.32 -11.99
CA ALA A 92 -5.58 2.51 -10.54
C ALA A 92 -4.36 1.76 -9.98
N ALA A 93 -3.79 2.27 -8.90
CA ALA A 93 -2.89 1.51 -8.05
C ALA A 93 -3.63 0.98 -6.82
N ILE A 94 -3.51 -0.33 -6.57
CA ILE A 94 -4.17 -1.02 -5.46
C ILE A 94 -3.11 -1.57 -4.53
N ASP A 95 -3.20 -1.26 -3.24
CA ASP A 95 -2.28 -1.84 -2.25
C ASP A 95 -2.40 -3.37 -2.24
N SER A 96 -1.27 -4.06 -2.09
CA SER A 96 -1.26 -5.52 -2.26
C SER A 96 -2.01 -6.29 -1.16
N VAL A 97 -2.17 -5.72 0.03
CA VAL A 97 -2.94 -6.34 1.11
C VAL A 97 -4.43 -6.27 0.77
N THR A 98 -4.95 -5.12 0.32
CA THR A 98 -6.31 -5.02 -0.21
C THR A 98 -6.51 -5.94 -1.39
N LEU A 99 -5.57 -6.00 -2.34
CA LEU A 99 -5.71 -6.88 -3.49
C LEU A 99 -5.74 -8.36 -3.08
N TRP A 100 -4.94 -8.76 -2.09
CA TRP A 100 -5.00 -10.10 -1.50
C TRP A 100 -6.39 -10.42 -0.95
N HIS A 101 -6.99 -9.49 -0.20
CA HIS A 101 -8.35 -9.63 0.31
C HIS A 101 -9.39 -9.66 -0.81
N VAL A 102 -9.26 -8.82 -1.83
CA VAL A 102 -10.16 -8.79 -2.99
C VAL A 102 -10.13 -10.13 -3.72
N ARG A 103 -8.95 -10.68 -4.04
CA ARG A 103 -8.81 -11.99 -4.68
C ARG A 103 -9.52 -13.11 -3.93
N ARG A 104 -9.49 -13.06 -2.59
CA ARG A 104 -10.08 -14.09 -1.72
C ARG A 104 -11.58 -13.90 -1.50
N CYS A 105 -12.01 -12.67 -1.26
CA CYS A 105 -13.34 -12.39 -0.71
C CYS A 105 -14.31 -11.80 -1.75
N ARG A 106 -13.80 -11.10 -2.76
CA ARG A 106 -14.57 -10.35 -3.76
C ARG A 106 -13.88 -10.41 -5.15
N PRO A 107 -13.58 -11.61 -5.69
CA PRO A 107 -12.81 -11.75 -6.92
C PRO A 107 -13.50 -11.09 -8.12
N GLU A 108 -14.81 -10.90 -8.08
CA GLU A 108 -15.56 -10.21 -9.12
C GLU A 108 -15.14 -8.75 -9.31
N LEU A 109 -14.50 -8.10 -8.33
CA LEU A 109 -14.02 -6.71 -8.44
C LEU A 109 -12.79 -6.56 -9.35
N ILE A 110 -12.13 -7.66 -9.70
CA ILE A 110 -10.98 -7.68 -10.61
C ILE A 110 -11.26 -8.45 -11.89
N ASP A 111 -12.49 -8.96 -12.06
CA ASP A 111 -12.89 -9.64 -13.28
C ASP A 111 -12.92 -8.66 -14.45
N GLY A 112 -12.40 -9.10 -15.60
CA GLY A 112 -12.23 -8.27 -16.80
C GLY A 112 -11.15 -7.18 -16.71
N LEU A 113 -10.51 -6.96 -15.56
CA LEU A 113 -9.43 -5.99 -15.41
C LEU A 113 -8.06 -6.62 -15.71
N SER A 114 -7.10 -5.78 -16.12
CA SER A 114 -5.73 -6.21 -16.45
C SER A 114 -4.76 -5.76 -15.38
N ILE A 115 -4.02 -6.70 -14.78
CA ILE A 115 -2.84 -6.37 -13.97
C ILE A 115 -1.68 -6.11 -14.94
N VAL A 116 -1.17 -4.89 -14.94
CA VAL A 116 -0.23 -4.41 -15.97
C VAL A 116 1.15 -4.08 -15.41
N GLY A 117 1.29 -4.00 -14.08
CA GLY A 117 2.58 -3.81 -13.43
C GLY A 117 2.50 -3.68 -11.92
N SER A 118 3.55 -3.14 -11.33
CA SER A 118 3.65 -2.90 -9.90
C SER A 118 4.28 -1.54 -9.63
N GLY A 119 3.90 -0.94 -8.51
CA GLY A 119 4.56 0.24 -7.97
C GLY A 119 5.94 -0.06 -7.37
N PRO A 120 6.63 0.99 -6.87
CA PRO A 120 7.88 0.82 -6.15
C PRO A 120 7.68 -0.04 -4.90
N LEU A 121 8.74 -0.74 -4.51
CA LEU A 121 8.80 -1.45 -3.23
C LEU A 121 9.02 -0.43 -2.11
N ILE A 122 8.06 -0.32 -1.19
CA ILE A 122 8.02 0.68 -0.12
C ILE A 122 7.81 0.03 1.25
N PRO A 123 8.28 0.63 2.36
CA PRO A 123 8.02 0.10 3.68
C PRO A 123 6.52 -0.05 3.95
N CYS A 124 6.14 -1.14 4.62
CA CYS A 124 4.77 -1.38 5.09
C CYS A 124 4.30 -0.27 6.03
N VAL A 125 2.98 -0.10 6.13
CA VAL A 125 2.34 0.97 6.91
C VAL A 125 2.89 0.99 8.35
N PRO A 126 3.39 2.14 8.85
CA PRO A 126 4.00 2.21 10.16
C PRO A 126 2.96 2.10 11.28
N LEU A 127 3.29 1.32 12.31
CA LEU A 127 2.71 1.45 13.63
C LEU A 127 3.45 2.56 14.37
N ILE A 128 2.70 3.55 14.84
CA ILE A 128 3.25 4.76 15.48
C ILE A 128 2.72 4.90 16.91
N THR A 129 3.50 5.58 17.74
CA THR A 129 3.10 6.00 19.08
C THR A 129 3.39 7.48 19.30
N SER A 130 2.90 8.05 20.39
CA SER A 130 3.14 9.44 20.78
C SER A 130 4.64 9.76 20.81
N ILE A 131 5.00 10.97 20.37
CA ILE A 131 6.37 11.48 20.46
C ILE A 131 6.93 11.43 21.89
N ASN A 132 6.07 11.55 22.90
CA ASN A 132 6.42 11.53 24.32
C ASN A 132 6.56 10.11 24.90
N THR A 133 6.45 9.06 24.08
CA THR A 133 6.65 7.67 24.54
C THR A 133 8.11 7.49 24.97
N SER A 134 8.35 7.02 26.18
CA SER A 134 9.72 6.75 26.67
C SER A 134 10.36 5.56 25.98
N ASP A 135 11.70 5.49 25.97
CA ASP A 135 12.42 4.38 25.34
C ASP A 135 12.05 3.02 25.94
N ARG A 136 11.90 2.96 27.27
CA ARG A 136 11.42 1.76 27.97
C ARG A 136 10.06 1.32 27.43
N ARG A 137 9.12 2.26 27.29
CA ARG A 137 7.77 1.95 26.80
C ARG A 137 7.78 1.56 25.32
N LEU A 138 8.61 2.19 24.50
CA LEU A 138 8.78 1.81 23.10
C LEU A 138 9.32 0.37 22.98
N ALA A 139 10.32 0.01 23.78
CA ALA A 139 10.86 -1.34 23.83
C ALA A 139 9.80 -2.37 24.26
N GLU A 140 8.97 -2.04 25.26
CA GLU A 140 7.83 -2.87 25.67
C GLU A 140 6.81 -3.08 24.55
N LEU A 141 6.46 -2.03 23.81
CA LEU A 141 5.54 -2.12 22.67
C LEU A 141 6.10 -3.03 21.57
N ARG A 142 7.37 -2.86 21.22
CA ARG A 142 8.07 -3.69 20.21
C ARG A 142 8.09 -5.16 20.63
N TRP A 143 8.43 -5.44 21.88
CA TRP A 143 8.41 -6.80 22.43
C TRP A 143 7.01 -7.41 22.42
N ALA A 144 6.01 -6.68 22.90
CA ALA A 144 4.63 -7.17 22.93
C ALA A 144 4.10 -7.49 21.53
N LEU A 145 4.38 -6.65 20.53
CA LEU A 145 3.99 -6.88 19.14
C LEU A 145 4.69 -8.10 18.55
N LEU A 146 6.00 -8.24 18.77
CA LEU A 146 6.78 -9.40 18.31
C LEU A 146 6.27 -10.70 18.94
N ASP A 147 6.05 -10.72 20.25
CA ASP A 147 5.51 -11.88 20.96
C ASP A 147 4.11 -12.25 20.46
N THR A 148 3.25 -11.25 20.27
CA THR A 148 1.86 -11.44 19.80
C THR A 148 1.79 -12.06 18.40
N VAL A 149 2.61 -11.60 17.45
CA VAL A 149 2.58 -12.16 16.08
C VAL A 149 3.15 -13.58 15.99
N LEU A 150 3.89 -14.02 17.01
CA LEU A 150 4.42 -15.39 17.12
C LEU A 150 3.50 -16.32 17.93
N ASP A 151 2.49 -15.79 18.62
CA ASP A 151 1.55 -16.59 19.41
C ASP A 151 0.66 -17.45 18.49
N PRO A 152 0.70 -18.79 18.62
CA PRO A 152 -0.17 -19.69 17.86
C PRO A 152 -1.67 -19.43 18.04
N LEU A 153 -2.08 -18.83 19.17
CA LEU A 153 -3.48 -18.45 19.41
C LEU A 153 -3.93 -17.28 18.53
N VAL A 154 -3.00 -16.41 18.11
CA VAL A 154 -3.27 -15.24 17.25
C VAL A 154 -3.12 -15.59 15.77
N GLU A 155 -2.39 -16.65 15.44
CA GLU A 155 -2.10 -17.08 14.07
C GLU A 155 -3.33 -17.08 13.12
N PRO A 156 -4.52 -17.60 13.52
CA PRO A 156 -5.69 -17.56 12.65
C PRO A 156 -6.16 -16.14 12.33
N ALA A 157 -6.09 -15.23 13.30
CA ALA A 157 -6.47 -13.83 13.14
C ALA A 157 -5.42 -13.07 12.31
N ALA A 158 -4.12 -13.29 12.57
CA ALA A 158 -3.03 -12.71 11.79
C ALA A 158 -3.14 -13.13 10.31
N ARG A 159 -3.33 -14.43 10.05
CA ARG A 159 -3.54 -14.96 8.70
C ARG A 159 -4.78 -14.35 8.04
N ALA A 160 -5.88 -14.19 8.78
CA ALA A 160 -7.08 -13.56 8.27
C ALA A 160 -6.88 -12.08 7.89
N MET A 161 -5.93 -11.38 8.51
CA MET A 161 -5.54 -9.99 8.20
C MET A 161 -4.37 -9.89 7.21
N CYS A 162 -3.93 -11.01 6.61
CA CYS A 162 -2.75 -11.04 5.74
C CYS A 162 -1.44 -10.62 6.45
N VAL A 163 -1.34 -10.83 7.76
CA VAL A 163 -0.16 -10.53 8.58
C VAL A 163 0.63 -11.83 8.84
N ASN A 164 1.96 -11.79 8.69
CA ASN A 164 2.85 -12.92 8.99
C ASN A 164 4.00 -12.59 9.94
N GLY A 165 4.03 -11.39 10.53
CA GLY A 165 5.10 -10.99 11.43
C GLY A 165 5.09 -9.51 11.78
N PHE A 166 6.13 -9.12 12.50
CA PHE A 166 6.38 -7.76 12.95
C PHE A 166 7.88 -7.46 12.86
N VAL A 167 8.23 -6.27 12.39
CA VAL A 167 9.60 -5.77 12.33
C VAL A 167 9.65 -4.44 13.06
N SER A 168 10.58 -4.31 14.00
CA SER A 168 10.89 -3.02 14.64
C SER A 168 11.62 -2.14 13.63
N LEU A 169 11.09 -0.94 13.41
CA LEU A 169 11.63 0.06 12.49
C LEU A 169 11.68 1.41 13.20
N ASP A 170 12.53 2.29 12.72
CA ASP A 170 12.67 3.67 13.13
C ASP A 170 12.21 4.63 12.02
N ILE A 171 12.21 5.94 12.26
CA ILE A 171 11.71 6.92 11.28
C ILE A 171 12.62 6.97 10.04
N GLU A 172 13.89 6.63 10.21
CA GLU A 172 14.92 6.54 9.18
C GLU A 172 14.55 5.55 8.08
N ASP A 173 13.92 4.42 8.43
CA ASP A 173 13.50 3.37 7.48
C ASP A 173 12.41 3.88 6.50
N TYR A 174 11.70 4.94 6.87
CA TYR A 174 10.63 5.53 6.07
C TYR A 174 11.07 6.74 5.24
N LEU A 175 12.33 7.17 5.35
CA LEU A 175 12.79 8.38 4.67
C LEU A 175 12.82 8.23 3.13
N THR A 176 13.02 7.01 2.64
CA THR A 176 13.01 6.66 1.20
C THR A 176 11.67 6.95 0.53
N VAL A 177 10.57 6.98 1.29
CA VAL A 177 9.24 7.32 0.77
C VAL A 177 9.20 8.76 0.24
N LEU A 178 10.02 9.66 0.78
CA LEU A 178 10.03 11.06 0.37
C LEU A 178 10.63 11.26 -1.02
N ASP A 179 11.44 10.32 -1.48
CA ASP A 179 11.98 10.32 -2.85
C ASP A 179 10.89 10.03 -3.90
N LEU A 180 9.73 9.50 -3.47
CA LEU A 180 8.60 9.17 -4.34
C LEU A 180 7.57 10.30 -4.48
N ALA A 181 7.54 11.24 -3.54
CA ALA A 181 6.48 12.24 -3.45
C ALA A 181 6.43 13.10 -4.72
N PRO A 182 5.28 13.20 -5.41
CA PRO A 182 5.12 14.04 -6.60
C PRO A 182 5.47 15.50 -6.31
N ALA A 183 6.10 16.17 -7.29
CA ALA A 183 6.39 17.61 -7.25
C ALA A 183 5.14 18.50 -7.29
#